data_AF-A0A1V4MNR8-F1
#
_entry.id   AF-A0A1V4MNR8-F1
#
_cell.length_a   1.000
_cell.length_b   1.000
_cell.length_c   1.000
_cell.angle_alpha   90.00
_cell.angle_beta   90.00
_cell.angle_gamma   90.00
#
_symmetry.space_group_name_H-M   'P 1'
#
loop_
_entity.id
_entity.type
_entity.pdbx_description
1 polymer ?
#
loop_
_entity_poly.entity_id
_entity_poly.type
_entity_poly.pdbx_seq_one_letter_code
_entity_poly.pdbx_strand_id
1 'polypeptide(L)' 'MPRMVKKTIELDQDYIDRARMIFEVRTEKEAVNKALEMAVIDDDIIKAHELVGGKGDVINEVFK' A
#
# COMPACT_ATOMS: atom_id res chain seq x y z
N MET A 1 13.81 13.25 -6.88
CA MET A 1 13.64 11.86 -7.36
C MET A 1 13.89 10.91 -6.20
N PRO A 2 13.07 9.87 -6.00
CA PRO A 2 13.31 8.87 -4.96
C PRO A 2 14.66 8.17 -5.16
N ARG A 3 15.36 7.86 -4.06
CA ARG A 3 16.68 7.21 -4.10
C ARG A 3 16.52 5.72 -4.40
N MET A 4 16.74 5.34 -5.66
CA MET A 4 16.69 3.94 -6.08
C MET A 4 17.96 3.19 -5.66
N VAL A 5 17.81 2.09 -4.91
CA VAL A 5 18.92 1.21 -4.50
C VAL A 5 18.63 -0.20 -4.98
N LYS A 6 19.62 -0.86 -5.60
CA LYS A 6 19.48 -2.25 -6.03
C LYS A 6 19.39 -3.16 -4.79
N LYS A 7 18.39 -4.03 -4.77
CA LYS A 7 18.20 -5.05 -3.75
C LYS A 7 18.19 -6.42 -4.41
N THR A 8 18.75 -7.41 -3.73
CA THR A 8 18.67 -8.82 -4.10
C THR A 8 17.79 -9.48 -3.05
N ILE A 9 16.56 -9.82 -3.45
CA ILE A 9 15.54 -10.44 -2.59
C ILE A 9 14.77 -11.45 -3.43
N GLU A 10 14.24 -12.50 -2.80
CA GLU A 10 13.33 -13.44 -3.43
C GLU A 10 11.91 -12.90 -3.31
N LEU A 11 11.15 -12.98 -4.40
CA LEU A 11 9.77 -12.51 -4.49
C LEU A 11 8.92 -13.54 -5.23
N ASP A 12 7.64 -13.59 -4.90
CA ASP A 12 6.67 -14.44 -5.58
C ASP A 12 6.27 -13.81 -6.92
N GLN A 13 6.53 -14.52 -8.02
CA GLN A 13 6.26 -14.05 -9.37
C GLN A 13 4.76 -13.86 -9.64
N ASP A 14 3.90 -14.70 -9.06
CA ASP A 14 2.45 -14.61 -9.28
C ASP A 14 1.89 -13.32 -8.70
N TYR A 15 2.42 -12.88 -7.56
CA TYR A 15 2.07 -11.58 -6.98
C TYR A 15 2.61 -10.41 -7.80
N ILE A 16 3.82 -10.52 -8.35
CA ILE A 16 4.38 -9.48 -9.23
C ILE A 16 3.54 -9.33 -10.48
N ASP A 17 3.15 -10.42 -11.13
CA ASP A 17 2.35 -10.37 -12.35
C ASP A 17 0.95 -9.80 -12.09
N ARG A 18 0.32 -10.16 -10.96
CA ARG A 18 -0.92 -9.52 -10.51
C ARG A 18 -0.75 -8.03 -10.25
N ALA A 19 0.31 -7.63 -9.55
CA ALA A 19 0.60 -6.23 -9.28
C ALA A 19 0.81 -5.43 -10.57
N ARG A 20 1.46 -6.02 -11.58
CA ARG A 20 1.63 -5.38 -12.90
C ARG A 20 0.29 -5.13 -13.58
N MET A 21 -0.65 -6.07 -13.50
CA MET A 21 -2.01 -5.91 -14.02
C MET A 21 -2.80 -4.85 -13.24
N ILE A 22 -2.74 -4.87 -11.91
CA ILE A 22 -3.45 -3.90 -11.04
C ILE A 22 -2.96 -2.48 -11.26
N PHE A 23 -1.65 -2.27 -11.37
CA PHE A 23 -1.06 -0.94 -11.51
C PHE A 23 -0.85 -0.49 -12.97
N GLU A 24 -1.21 -1.34 -13.93
CA GLU A 24 -1.04 -1.14 -15.38
C GLU A 24 0.39 -0.72 -15.76
N VAL A 25 1.40 -1.38 -15.18
CA VAL A 25 2.82 -1.05 -15.39
C VAL A 25 3.55 -2.08 -16.22
N ARG A 26 4.58 -1.62 -16.93
CA ARG A 26 5.32 -2.45 -17.88
C ARG A 26 6.36 -3.31 -17.21
N THR A 27 6.95 -2.86 -16.10
CA THR A 27 8.06 -3.55 -15.45
C THR A 27 7.72 -4.05 -14.05
N GLU A 28 8.32 -5.17 -13.65
CA GLU A 28 8.22 -5.70 -12.29
C GLU A 28 8.75 -4.71 -11.25
N LYS A 29 9.83 -4.00 -11.59
CA LYS A 29 10.40 -2.95 -10.76
C LYS A 29 9.37 -1.86 -10.48
N GLU A 30 8.64 -1.39 -11.48
CA GLU A 30 7.58 -0.38 -11.27
C GLU A 30 6.45 -0.93 -10.41
N ALA A 31 6.03 -2.18 -10.63
CA ALA A 31 4.97 -2.80 -9.86
C ALA A 31 5.34 -2.91 -8.37
N VAL A 32 6.55 -3.38 -8.07
CA VAL A 32 7.04 -3.50 -6.69
C VAL A 32 7.20 -2.14 -6.03
N ASN A 33 7.72 -1.13 -6.73
CA ASN A 33 7.85 0.21 -6.14
C ASN A 33 6.49 0.87 -5.89
N LYS A 34 5.51 0.72 -6.80
CA LYS A 34 4.14 1.20 -6.58
C LYS A 34 3.45 0.47 -5.42
N ALA A 35 3.64 -0.84 -5.30
CA ALA A 35 3.10 -1.59 -4.17
C ALA A 35 3.65 -1.08 -2.83
N LEU A 36 4.95 -0.80 -2.76
CA LEU A 36 5.58 -0.21 -1.57
C LEU A 36 5.09 1.21 -1.30
N GLU A 37 4.89 2.03 -2.33
CA GLU A 37 4.32 3.38 -2.19
C GLU A 37 2.90 3.31 -1.60
N MET A 38 2.04 2.43 -2.12
CA MET A 38 0.70 2.21 -1.58
C MET A 38 0.74 1.75 -0.12
N ALA A 39 1.62 0.81 0.23
CA ALA A 39 1.74 0.33 1.60
C ALA A 39 2.19 1.43 2.59
N VAL A 40 3.05 2.36 2.15
CA VAL A 40 3.45 3.52 2.96
C VAL A 40 2.30 4.52 3.10
N ILE A 41 1.56 4.78 2.02
CA ILE A 41 0.39 5.67 2.05
C ILE A 41 -0.70 5.09 2.97
N ASP A 42 -0.96 3.79 2.90
CA ASP A 42 -1.94 3.13 3.76
C ASP A 42 -1.54 3.23 5.24
N ASP A 43 -0.25 3.07 5.57
CA ASP A 43 0.26 3.28 6.94
C ASP A 43 0.07 4.74 7.40
N ASP A 44 0.31 5.71 6.52
CA ASP A 44 0.06 7.13 6.80
C ASP A 44 -1.44 7.43 6.99
N ILE A 45 -2.33 6.81 6.20
CA ILE A 45 -3.79 6.95 6.33
C ILE A 45 -4.28 6.29 7.62
N ILE A 46 -3.79 5.09 7.96
CA ILE A 46 -4.13 4.41 9.21
C ILE A 46 -3.67 5.24 10.40
N LYS A 47 -2.42 5.72 10.40
CA LYS A 47 -1.91 6.61 11.45
C LYS A 47 -2.69 7.91 11.55
N ALA A 48 -3.06 8.51 10.42
CA ALA A 48 -3.93 9.69 10.43
C ALA A 48 -5.31 9.36 11.01
N HIS A 49 -5.89 8.19 10.70
CA HIS A 49 -7.15 7.73 11.29
C HIS A 49 -7.03 7.40 12.78
N GLU A 50 -5.90 6.87 13.25
CA GLU A 50 -5.64 6.65 14.69
C GLU A 50 -5.45 7.98 15.44
N LEU A 51 -4.75 8.94 14.84
CA LEU A 51 -4.55 10.28 15.40
C LEU A 51 -5.84 11.10 15.45
N VAL A 52 -6.72 10.96 14.45
CA VAL A 52 -8.05 11.59 14.41
C VAL A 52 -9.09 10.78 15.21
N GLY A 53 -8.90 9.46 15.30
CA GLY A 53 -9.74 8.48 15.99
C GLY A 53 -9.65 8.48 17.52
N GLY A 54 -8.86 9.40 18.10
CA GLY A 54 -8.90 9.71 19.54
C GLY A 54 -10.24 10.30 20.04
N LYS A 55 -11.27 10.37 19.20
CA LYS A 55 -12.66 10.71 19.54
C LYS A 55 -13.68 9.82 18.78
N GLY A 56 -13.49 8.51 18.84
CA GLY A 56 -14.39 7.52 18.22
C GLY A 56 -15.36 6.85 19.20
N ASP A 57 -16.05 7.62 20.06
CA ASP A 57 -17.42 7.25 20.41
C ASP A 57 -18.29 7.71 19.22
N VAL A 58 -19.26 6.89 18.79
CA VAL A 58 -20.21 7.13 17.68
C VAL A 58 -19.56 6.78 16.31
N ILE A 59 -19.92 5.71 15.59
CA ILE A 59 -21.25 5.23 15.19
C ILE A 59 -21.22 3.70 15.10
N ASN A 60 -21.81 3.03 16.08
CA ASN A 60 -22.13 1.59 16.05
C ASN A 60 -23.65 1.37 15.90
N GLU A 61 -24.35 2.27 15.19
CA GLU A 61 -25.81 2.22 15.02
C GLU A 61 -26.25 2.64 13.61
N VAL A 62 -25.99 1.82 12.58
CA VAL A 62 -26.79 1.87 11.33
C VAL A 62 -27.05 0.48 10.72
N PHE A 63 -26.86 -0.60 11.49
CA PHE A 63 -27.36 -1.92 11.12
C PHE A 63 -28.11 -2.56 12.30
N LYS A 64 -29.21 -1.92 12.72
CA LYS A 64 -30.41 -2.59 13.21
C LYS A 64 -31.61 -1.67 13.21
#